data_AF-A0A2H0SN17-F1
#
_entry.id   AF-A0A2H0SN17-F1
#
_cell.length_a   1.000
_cell.length_b   1.000
_cell.length_c   1.000
_cell.angle_alpha   90.00
_cell.angle_beta   90.00
_cell.angle_gamma   90.00
#
_symmetry.space_group_name_H-M   'P 1'
#
loop_
_entity.id
_entity.type
_entity.pdbx_description
1 polymer ?
#
loop_
_entity_poly.entity_id
_entity_poly.type
_entity_poly.pdbx_seq_one_letter_code
_entity_poly.pdbx_strand_id
1 'polypeptide(L)'
;MNPITRDVFLNSISTVKKYLKSLDLFKDHRWDVIGKDPMLLGAYERYTSLLLQSTLDLADASISYIKLRKPTSYAESFEILKEH
;
A
#
# COMPACT_ATOMS: atom_id res chain seq x y z
N MET A 1 9.17 1.73 18.21
CA MET A 1 8.02 2.23 17.42
C MET A 1 6.95 2.56 18.44
N ASN A 2 6.30 3.73 18.35
CA ASN A 2 5.27 4.08 19.33
C ASN A 2 4.00 3.27 19.02
N PRO A 3 3.33 2.69 20.04
CA PRO A 3 2.07 1.99 19.84
C PRO A 3 1.08 2.91 19.13
N ILE A 4 0.47 2.42 18.05
CA ILE A 4 -0.55 3.19 17.32
C ILE A 4 -1.95 2.84 17.84
N THR A 5 -2.87 3.79 17.71
CA THR A 5 -4.27 3.55 18.06
C THR A 5 -4.96 2.69 17.02
N ARG A 6 -6.07 2.05 17.41
CA ARG A 6 -6.93 1.30 16.49
C ARG A 6 -7.39 2.15 15.30
N ASP A 7 -7.69 3.42 15.53
CA ASP A 7 -8.17 4.31 14.48
C ASP A 7 -7.08 4.61 13.45
N VAL A 8 -5.83 4.82 13.89
CA VAL A 8 -4.68 4.99 12.98
C VAL A 8 -4.48 3.73 12.13
N PHE A 9 -4.57 2.55 12.74
CA PHE A 9 -4.51 1.28 12.01
C PHE A 9 -5.64 1.14 10.97
N LEU A 10 -6.89 1.39 11.34
CA LEU A 10 -8.03 1.30 10.41
C LEU A 10 -7.95 2.33 9.27
N ASN A 11 -7.39 3.51 9.53
CA ASN A 11 -7.14 4.51 8.50
C ASN A 11 -6.11 4.05 7.47
N SER A 12 -5.06 3.31 7.89
CA SER A 12 -4.08 2.74 6.97
C SER A 12 -4.72 1.70 6.02
N ILE A 13 -5.59 0.82 6.54
CA ILE A 13 -6.37 -0.12 5.73
C ILE A 13 -7.25 0.63 4.73
N SER A 14 -7.94 1.67 5.18
CA SER A 14 -8.82 2.48 4.32
C SER A 14 -8.05 3.17 3.20
N THR A 15 -6.82 3.58 3.46
CA THR A 15 -5.93 4.21 2.48
C THR A 15 -5.51 3.22 1.38
N VAL A 16 -5.10 2.01 1.76
CA VAL A 16 -4.78 0.93 0.79
C VAL A 16 -6.00 0.64 -0.10
N LYS A 17 -7.19 0.47 0.50
CA LYS A 17 -8.44 0.24 -0.24
C LYS A 17 -8.77 1.36 -1.21
N LYS A 18 -8.54 2.61 -0.82
CA LYS A 18 -8.74 3.78 -1.69
C LYS A 18 -7.88 3.68 -2.96
N TYR A 19 -6.58 3.39 -2.83
CA TYR A 19 -5.69 3.34 -3.99
C TYR A 19 -5.86 2.08 -4.83
N LEU A 20 -6.23 0.94 -4.23
CA LEU A 20 -6.71 -0.23 -4.98
C LEU A 20 -7.91 0.16 -5.87
N LYS A 21 -8.90 0.85 -5.32
CA LYS A 21 -10.06 1.32 -6.08
C LYS A 21 -9.69 2.32 -7.17
N SER A 22 -8.69 3.18 -6.94
CA SER A 22 -8.19 4.08 -8.00
C SER A 22 -7.55 3.30 -9.15
N LEU A 23 -6.89 2.18 -8.89
CA LEU A 23 -6.32 1.32 -9.93
C LEU A 23 -7.38 0.52 -10.70
N ASP A 24 -8.57 0.31 -10.13
CA ASP A 24 -9.68 -0.32 -10.85
C ASP A 24 -10.05 0.43 -12.14
N LEU A 25 -9.82 1.76 -12.18
CA LEU A 25 -10.05 2.60 -13.35
C LEU A 25 -9.23 2.17 -14.57
N PHE A 26 -8.16 1.38 -14.39
CA PHE A 26 -7.26 0.96 -15.45
C PHE A 26 -7.46 -0.51 -15.85
N LYS A 27 -8.30 -1.28 -15.15
CA LYS A 27 -8.49 -2.72 -15.38
C LYS A 27 -9.02 -3.05 -16.77
N ASP A 28 -9.85 -2.17 -17.32
CA ASP A 28 -10.47 -2.35 -18.64
C ASP A 28 -9.57 -1.83 -19.77
N HIS A 29 -8.43 -1.21 -19.45
CA HIS A 29 -7.49 -0.71 -20.43
C HIS A 29 -6.39 -1.74 -20.70
N ARG A 30 -6.16 -2.03 -21.99
CA ARG A 30 -4.98 -2.81 -22.40
C ARG A 30 -3.71 -1.97 -22.24
N TRP A 31 -2.59 -2.61 -21.93
CA TRP A 31 -1.31 -1.94 -21.72
C TRP A 31 -0.84 -1.11 -22.94
N ASP A 32 -1.15 -1.55 -24.15
CA ASP A 32 -0.83 -0.83 -25.39
C ASP A 32 -1.62 0.48 -25.57
N VAL A 33 -2.68 0.69 -24.78
CA VAL A 33 -3.41 1.96 -24.66
C VAL A 33 -2.79 2.82 -23.56
N ILE A 34 -2.60 2.26 -22.37
CA ILE A 34 -2.01 2.98 -21.22
C ILE A 34 -0.63 3.54 -21.57
N GLY A 35 0.24 2.72 -22.17
CA GLY A 35 1.62 3.12 -22.47
C GLY A 35 1.78 4.14 -23.61
N LYS A 36 0.72 4.45 -24.36
CA LYS A 36 0.77 5.41 -25.48
C LYS A 36 0.22 6.78 -25.11
N ASP A 37 -0.53 6.89 -24.01
CA ASP A 37 -1.05 8.15 -23.50
C ASP A 37 -0.24 8.56 -22.25
N PRO A 38 0.60 9.61 -22.33
CA PRO A 38 1.42 10.05 -21.20
C PRO A 38 0.62 10.41 -19.94
N MET A 39 -0.61 10.91 -20.07
CA MET A 39 -1.45 11.22 -18.92
C MET A 39 -1.97 9.94 -18.26
N LEU A 40 -2.44 8.96 -19.05
CA LEU A 40 -2.89 7.68 -18.52
C LEU A 40 -1.74 6.90 -17.88
N LEU A 41 -0.57 6.87 -18.53
CA LEU A 41 0.63 6.25 -17.98
C LEU A 41 1.03 6.90 -16.65
N GLY A 42 1.13 8.24 -16.62
CA GLY A 42 1.49 8.96 -15.40
C GLY A 42 0.48 8.74 -14.27
N ALA A 43 -0.82 8.69 -14.57
CA ALA A 43 -1.84 8.40 -13.58
C ALA A 43 -1.71 6.96 -13.04
N TYR A 44 -1.51 5.97 -13.92
CA TYR A 44 -1.30 4.58 -13.54
C TYR A 44 -0.06 4.40 -12.65
N GLU A 45 1.08 4.96 -13.05
CA GLU A 45 2.33 4.94 -12.28
C GLU A 45 2.14 5.60 -10.91
N ARG A 46 1.44 6.73 -10.87
CA ARG A 46 1.19 7.46 -9.63
C ARG A 46 0.33 6.64 -8.66
N TYR A 47 -0.79 6.07 -9.13
CA TYR A 47 -1.65 5.27 -8.27
C TYR A 47 -1.00 3.96 -7.82
N THR A 48 -0.18 3.35 -8.68
CA THR A 48 0.65 2.19 -8.32
C THR A 48 1.64 2.54 -7.21
N SER A 49 2.34 3.67 -7.34
CA SER A 49 3.30 4.14 -6.33
C SER A 49 2.61 4.44 -4.99
N LEU A 50 1.42 5.07 -5.03
CA LEU A 50 0.63 5.35 -3.83
C LEU A 50 0.14 4.07 -3.16
N LEU A 51 -0.30 3.07 -3.94
CA LEU A 51 -0.68 1.77 -3.42
C LEU A 51 0.51 1.08 -2.74
N LEU A 52 1.68 1.04 -3.40
CA LEU A 52 2.90 0.45 -2.83
C LEU A 52 3.25 1.10 -1.49
N GLN A 53 3.34 2.43 -1.44
CA GLN A 53 3.68 3.16 -0.23
C GLN A 53 2.66 2.89 0.88
N SER A 54 1.36 3.00 0.59
CA SER A 54 0.32 2.75 1.59
C SER A 54 0.30 1.31 2.10
N THR A 55 0.77 0.35 1.30
CA THR A 55 0.91 -1.06 1.71
C THR A 55 2.07 -1.23 2.68
N LEU A 56 3.20 -0.55 2.44
CA LEU A 56 4.32 -0.51 3.40
C LEU A 56 3.89 0.14 4.72
N ASP A 57 3.19 1.26 4.64
CA ASP A 57 2.68 1.97 5.82
C ASP A 57 1.70 1.09 6.62
N LEU A 58 0.84 0.32 5.93
CA LEU A 58 -0.07 -0.64 6.56
C LEU A 58 0.70 -1.79 7.22
N ALA A 59 1.76 -2.31 6.60
CA ALA A 59 2.56 -3.37 7.18
C ALA A 59 3.20 -2.91 8.50
N ASP A 60 3.82 -1.73 8.49
CA ASP A 60 4.42 -1.12 9.67
C ASP A 60 3.36 -0.79 10.75
N ALA A 61 2.19 -0.26 10.34
CA ALA A 61 1.08 -0.02 11.24
C ALA A 61 0.58 -1.31 11.91
N SER A 62 0.49 -2.40 11.15
CA SER A 62 0.07 -3.72 11.65
C SER A 62 1.06 -4.24 12.71
N ILE A 63 2.36 -4.18 12.41
CA ILE A 63 3.44 -4.56 13.36
C ILE A 63 3.34 -3.74 14.65
N SER A 64 3.16 -2.42 14.54
CA SER A 64 3.07 -1.54 15.71
C SER A 64 1.81 -1.79 16.54
N TYR A 65 0.66 -2.01 15.87
CA TYR A 65 -0.62 -2.27 16.52
C TYR A 65 -0.62 -3.60 17.29
N ILE A 66 -0.02 -4.64 16.70
CA ILE A 66 0.12 -5.99 17.29
C ILE A 66 1.28 -6.04 18.31
N LYS A 67 2.15 -5.02 18.32
CA LYS A 67 3.36 -4.91 19.17
C LYS A 67 4.41 -5.97 18.85
N LEU A 68 4.61 -6.26 17.57
CA LEU A 68 5.66 -7.16 17.09
C LEU A 68 7.04 -6.48 17.12
N ARG A 69 8.09 -7.25 16.83
CA ARG A 69 9.46 -6.72 16.73
C ARG A 69 9.56 -5.65 15.63
N LYS A 70 10.44 -4.66 15.83
CA LYS A 70 10.64 -3.59 14.85
C LYS A 70 11.41 -4.14 13.63
N PRO A 71 10.91 -3.96 12.39
CA PRO A 71 11.65 -4.34 11.20
C PRO A 71 12.90 -3.46 11.00
N THR A 72 13.92 -4.05 10.38
CA THR A 72 15.16 -3.42 9.93
C THR A 72 15.14 -3.09 8.44
N SER A 73 14.18 -3.65 7.70
CA SER A 73 13.94 -3.36 6.27
C SER A 73 12.46 -3.54 5.93
N TYR A 74 12.02 -2.98 4.79
CA TYR A 74 10.65 -3.16 4.31
C TYR A 74 10.29 -4.62 4.02
N ALA A 75 11.25 -5.40 3.51
CA ALA A 75 11.04 -6.83 3.27
C ALA A 75 10.77 -7.57 4.58
N GLU A 76 11.52 -7.23 5.64
CA GLU A 76 11.33 -7.82 6.96
C GLU A 76 9.96 -7.50 7.55
N SER A 77 9.36 -6.34 7.23
CA SER A 77 7.99 -6.04 7.68
C SER A 77 7.00 -7.12 7.22
N PHE A 78 7.13 -7.61 5.99
CA PHE A 78 6.26 -8.67 5.47
C PHE A 78 6.60 -10.06 6.05
N GLU A 79 7.87 -10.37 6.27
CA GLU A 79 8.26 -11.64 6.91
C GLU A 79 7.76 -11.71 8.36
N ILE A 80 7.88 -10.62 9.13
CA ILE A 80 7.32 -10.52 10.50
C ILE A 80 5.81 -10.79 10.50
N LEU A 81 5.08 -10.20 9.56
CA LEU A 81 3.63 -10.37 9.47
C LEU A 81 3.22 -11.76 8.99
N LYS A 82 4.04 -12.43 8.17
CA LYS A 82 3.79 -13.81 7.71
C LYS A 82 3.98 -14.85 8.81
N GLU A 83 4.84 -14.56 9.80
CA GLU A 83 5.08 -15.42 10.96
C GLU A 83 3.91 -15.45 11.97
N HIS A 84 2.92 -14.56 11.84
CA HIS A 84 1.83 -14.33 12.81
C HIS A 84 0.45 -14.37 12.16
#